data_AF-A0A223B185-F1
#
_entry.id   AF-A0A223B185-F1
#
_cell.length_a   1.000
_cell.length_b   1.000
_cell.length_c   1.000
_cell.angle_alpha   90.00
_cell.angle_beta   90.00
_cell.angle_gamma   90.00
#
_symmetry.space_group_name_H-M   'P 1'
#
loop_
_entity.id
_entity.type
_entity.pdbx_description
1 polymer ?
#
loop_
_entity_poly.entity_id
_entity_poly.type
_entity_poly.pdbx_seq_one_letter_code
_entity_poly.pdbx_strand_id
1 'polypeptide(L)' 'MSANKDKERGTWKIYLRYVDWQGMKQIHTKRGFTTKREASEYEREFLASKSRDLNMLFESFVEIYLNDLKGVRTFYWTA' A
#
# COMPACT_ATOMS: atom_id res chain seq x y z
N MET A 1 -5.38 -16.79 -1.71
CA MET A 1 -4.46 -17.95 -1.67
C MET A 1 -3.90 -18.18 -3.07
N SER A 2 -2.79 -17.53 -3.40
CA SER A 2 -2.18 -17.55 -4.73
C SER A 2 -0.86 -18.33 -4.80
N ALA A 3 -0.50 -19.05 -3.73
CA ALA A 3 0.72 -19.84 -3.66
C ALA A 3 0.61 -21.13 -4.49
N ASN A 4 1.34 -21.17 -5.60
CA ASN A 4 1.42 -22.31 -6.52
C ASN A 4 2.78 -23.00 -6.39
N LYS A 5 2.78 -24.33 -6.44
CA LYS A 5 4.03 -25.10 -6.46
C LYS A 5 4.57 -25.14 -7.89
N ASP A 6 5.84 -24.81 -8.04
CA ASP A 6 6.56 -25.00 -9.29
C ASP A 6 7.04 -26.46 -9.38
N LYS A 7 6.47 -27.21 -10.33
CA LYS A 7 6.70 -28.67 -10.42
C LYS A 7 8.09 -29.02 -10.94
N GLU A 8 8.74 -28.12 -11.69
CA GLU A 8 10.06 -28.37 -12.27
C GLU A 8 11.19 -28.18 -11.26
N ARG A 9 11.04 -27.22 -10.33
CA ARG A 9 12.10 -26.84 -9.38
C ARG A 9 11.78 -27.20 -7.93
N GLY A 10 10.58 -27.71 -7.65
CA GLY A 10 10.11 -28.04 -6.30
C GLY A 10 9.82 -26.81 -5.42
N THR A 11 10.12 -25.60 -5.89
CA THR A 11 9.93 -24.33 -5.17
C THR A 11 8.50 -23.81 -5.28
N TRP A 12 8.07 -23.00 -4.33
CA TRP A 12 6.79 -22.30 -4.34
C TRP A 12 6.92 -20.91 -4.95
N LYS A 13 5.84 -20.46 -5.59
CA LYS A 13 5.69 -19.12 -6.16
C LYS A 13 4.36 -18.51 -5.76
N ILE A 14 4.32 -17.19 -5.66
CA ILE A 14 3.13 -16.42 -5.33
C ILE A 14 2.81 -15.51 -6.50
N TYR A 15 1.52 -15.36 -6.78
CA TYR A 15 1.01 -14.44 -7.78
C TYR A 15 -0.05 -13.54 -7.14
N LEU A 16 0.35 -12.36 -6.71
CA LEU A 16 -0.52 -11.39 -6.08
C LEU A 16 -1.06 -10.41 -7.13
N ARG A 17 -2.37 -10.15 -7.06
CA ARG A 17 -3.00 -9.00 -7.72
C ARG A 17 -3.39 -8.02 -6.63
N TYR A 18 -2.96 -6.78 -6.74
CA TYR A 18 -3.30 -5.72 -5.80
C TYR A 18 -3.58 -4.42 -6.55
N VAL A 19 -4.32 -3.53 -5.90
CA VAL A 19 -4.54 -2.18 -6.41
C VAL A 19 -3.52 -1.29 -5.73
N ASP A 20 -2.77 -0.53 -6.52
CA ASP A 20 -1.84 0.45 -5.95
C ASP A 20 -2.58 1.67 -5.40
N TRP A 21 -1.82 2.56 -4.77
CA TRP A 21 -2.34 3.80 -4.20
C TRP A 21 -2.90 4.76 -5.27
N GLN A 22 -2.58 4.57 -6.56
CA GLN A 22 -3.13 5.33 -7.69
C GLN A 22 -4.39 4.70 -8.27
N GLY A 23 -4.87 3.59 -7.70
CA GLY A 23 -6.04 2.87 -8.19
C GLY A 23 -5.77 1.93 -9.37
N MET A 24 -4.51 1.76 -9.78
CA MET A 24 -4.15 0.87 -10.89
C MET A 24 -3.97 -0.57 -10.40
N LYS A 25 -4.44 -1.53 -11.22
CA LYS A 25 -4.31 -2.96 -10.94
C LYS A 25 -2.89 -3.41 -11.28
N GLN A 26 -2.15 -3.83 -10.26
CA GLN A 26 -0.79 -4.34 -10.40
C GLN A 26 -0.73 -5.83 -10.11
N ILE A 27 0.26 -6.47 -10.76
CA ILE A 27 0.56 -7.89 -10.60
C ILE A 27 1.95 -8.01 -10.01
N HIS A 28 2.05 -8.60 -8.81
CA HIS A 28 3.32 -8.92 -8.17
C HIS A 28 3.54 -10.43 -8.18
N THR A 29 4.65 -10.88 -8.75
CA THR A 29 5.02 -12.29 -8.77
C THR A 29 6.35 -12.47 -8.06
N LYS A 30 6.39 -13.35 -7.05
CA LYS A 30 7.63 -13.75 -6.38
C LYS A 30 7.78 -15.26 -6.40
N ARG A 31 8.99 -15.74 -6.66
CA ARG A 31 9.32 -17.17 -6.85
C ARG A 31 10.47 -17.56 -5.92
N GLY A 32 10.64 -18.86 -5.70
CA GLY A 32 11.80 -19.41 -4.99
C GLY A 32 11.56 -19.69 -3.50
N PHE A 33 10.31 -19.78 -3.05
CA PHE A 33 10.02 -20.15 -1.68
C PHE A 33 10.22 -21.65 -1.47
N THR A 34 10.78 -22.05 -0.34
CA THR A 34 11.01 -23.47 -0.02
C THR A 34 9.70 -24.14 0.39
N THR A 35 8.86 -23.42 1.14
CA THR A 35 7.60 -23.93 1.65
C THR A 35 6.39 -23.11 1.22
N LYS A 36 5.20 -23.75 1.22
CA LYS A 36 3.92 -23.07 1.00
C LYS A 36 3.63 -22.02 2.07
N ARG A 37 4.08 -22.26 3.29
CA ARG A 37 3.85 -21.40 4.45
C ARG A 37 4.59 -20.07 4.30
N GLU A 38 5.88 -20.10 4.00
CA GLU A 38 6.66 -18.89 3.72
C GLU A 38 6.06 -18.09 2.56
N ALA A 39 5.61 -18.79 1.52
CA ALA A 39 4.93 -18.15 0.41
C ALA A 39 3.63 -17.45 0.86
N SER A 40 2.84 -18.07 1.73
CA SER A 40 1.59 -17.46 2.25
C SER A 40 1.84 -16.33 3.25
N GLU A 41 2.89 -16.42 4.08
CA GLU A 41 3.27 -15.38 5.02
C GLU A 41 3.77 -14.13 4.28
N TYR A 42 4.59 -14.30 3.24
CA TYR A 42 5.01 -13.20 2.36
C TYR A 42 3.81 -12.51 1.68
N GLU A 43 2.82 -13.28 1.20
CA GLU A 43 1.58 -12.72 0.62
C GLU A 43 0.90 -11.76 1.60
N ARG A 44 0.78 -12.18 2.86
CA ARG A 44 0.12 -11.43 3.93
C ARG A 44 0.92 -10.19 4.33
N GLU A 45 2.23 -10.32 4.50
CA GLU A 45 3.12 -9.19 4.84
C GLU A 45 3.14 -8.14 3.72
N PHE A 46 3.19 -8.58 2.47
CA PHE A 46 3.19 -7.68 1.31
C PHE A 46 1.89 -6.87 1.24
N LEU A 47 0.73 -7.51 1.40
CA LEU A 47 -0.55 -6.80 1.42
C LEU A 47 -0.67 -5.87 2.64
N ALA A 48 -0.21 -6.30 3.81
CA ALA A 48 -0.20 -5.47 5.02
C ALA A 48 0.71 -4.23 4.89
N SER A 49 1.84 -4.36 4.18
CA SER A 49 2.71 -3.23 3.85
C SER A 49 2.01 -2.23 2.92
N LYS A 50 1.29 -2.73 1.91
CA LYS A 50 0.57 -1.90 0.93
C LYS A 50 -0.70 -1.28 1.48
N SER A 51 -1.40 -1.92 2.41
CA SER A 51 -2.54 -1.33 3.10
C SER A 51 -2.14 -0.22 4.08
N ARG A 52 -0.87 -0.20 4.51
CA ARG A 52 -0.30 0.86 5.35
C ARG A 52 0.28 2.02 4.54
N ASP A 53 0.43 1.88 3.22
CA ASP A 53 0.84 2.95 2.32
C ASP A 53 -0.32 3.97 2.11
N LEU A 54 -0.43 4.89 3.08
CA LEU A 54 -0.37 6.35 2.89
C LEU A 54 -1.53 7.14 2.25
N ASN A 55 -2.60 6.52 1.73
CA ASN A 55 -3.72 7.32 1.16
C ASN A 55 -4.65 7.99 2.18
N MET A 56 -4.52 7.73 3.49
CA MET A 56 -5.37 8.37 4.50
C MET A 56 -4.73 9.55 5.26
N LEU A 57 -3.41 9.71 5.20
CA LEU A 57 -2.70 10.69 6.04
C LEU A 57 -2.22 11.93 5.28
N PHE A 58 -1.88 11.82 3.99
CA PHE A 58 -1.33 12.97 3.27
C PHE A 58 -2.39 13.98 2.82
N GLU A 59 -3.52 13.50 2.28
CA GLU A 59 -4.64 14.38 1.90
C GLU A 59 -5.22 15.09 3.13
N SER A 60 -5.48 14.33 4.21
CA SER A 60 -5.87 14.88 5.51
C SER A 60 -4.86 15.90 6.06
N PHE A 61 -3.55 15.65 5.91
CA PHE A 61 -2.51 16.61 6.32
C PHE A 61 -2.54 17.88 5.47
N VAL A 62 -2.69 17.78 4.15
CA VAL A 62 -2.78 18.92 3.25
C VAL A 62 -4.05 19.73 3.53
N GLU A 63 -5.19 19.09 3.79
CA GLU A 63 -6.43 19.76 4.19
C GLU A 63 -6.28 20.54 5.51
N ILE A 64 -5.69 19.92 6.53
CA ILE A 64 -5.43 20.58 7.83
C ILE A 64 -4.48 21.76 7.64
N TYR A 65 -3.38 21.57 6.90
CA TYR A 65 -2.40 22.63 6.63
C TYR A 65 -3.00 23.81 5.86
N LEU A 66 -3.83 23.55 4.84
CA LEU A 66 -4.51 24.59 4.07
C LEU A 66 -5.59 25.32 4.90
N ASN A 67 -6.25 24.63 5.82
CA ASN A 67 -7.22 25.24 6.74
C ASN A 67 -6.52 26.14 7.78
N ASP A 68 -5.39 25.72 8.34
CA ASP A 68 -4.59 26.56 9.25
C ASP A 68 -4.05 27.82 8.56
N LEU A 69 -3.60 27.71 7.30
CA LEU A 69 -3.15 28.87 6.51
C LEU A 69 -4.26 29.88 6.22
N LYS A 70 -5.52 29.45 6.12
CA LYS A 70 -6.67 30.34 5.90
C LYS A 70 -7.10 31.08 7.17
N GLY A 71 -6.65 30.65 8.35
CA GLY A 71 -6.97 31.28 9.64
C GLY A 71 -6.26 32.61 9.94
N VAL A 72 -5.32 33.08 9.08
CA VAL A 72 -4.47 34.26 9.35
C VAL A 72 -4.77 35.46 8.42
N ARG A 73 -6.04 35.69 8.07
CA ARG A 73 -6.53 36.95 7.48
C ARG A 73 -8.02 37.01 7.86
N THR A 74 -8.48 37.81 8.80
CA THR A 74 -8.39 39.28 8.82
C THR A 74 -8.75 39.76 10.22
N PHE A 75 -7.83 40.45 10.89
CA PHE A 75 -8.17 41.25 12.06
C PHE A 75 -7.57 42.65 11.91
N TYR A 76 -8.47 43.64 12.06
CA TYR A 76 -8.27 45.08 12.17
C TYR A 76 -7.96 45.89 10.89
N TRP A 77 -9.03 46.34 10.23
CA TRP A 77 -9.06 47.70 9.68
C TRP A 77 -10.19 48.47 10.37
N THR A 78 -9.83 49.15 11.45
CA THR A 78 -10.54 50.36 11.91
C THR A 78 -9.61 51.54 11.65
N ALA A 79 -9.97 52.37 10.69
CA ALA A 79 -9.63 53.79 10.61
C ALA A 79 -10.64 54.46 9.66
#